data_AF-A0A950YCW7-F1
#
_entry.id   AF-A0A950YCW7-F1
#
_cell.length_a   1.000
_cell.length_b   1.000
_cell.length_c   1.000
_cell.angle_alpha   90.00
_cell.angle_beta   90.00
_cell.angle_gamma   90.00
#
_symmetry.space_group_name_H-M   'P 1'
#
loop_
_entity.id
_entity.type
_entity.pdbx_description
1 polymer ?
#
loop_
_entity_poly.entity_id
_entity_poly.type
_entity_poly.pdbx_seq_one_letter_code
_entity_poly.pdbx_strand_id
1 'polypeptide(L)'
;MFALGRLRATQGSLNEGLAILLECEQLVRETNAPNPAVNLPWRSEAAVLATRSGAQGQAEELVAEEVRLARKFGAAHALGIALRAAGLVSGGAGGLGQLTEAEVLLKRAGATLELARTLHDHGAALRRIGRRRDARAPLRGALDLATRCGALAISRYARAELVAAGAKPRRERISGVEALTASELRVAQLAAQGLTNRQIAQALFITMRTVSAHLGHAYSKLDIADRAQLTAALSHAPDG
;
A
#
# COMPACT_ATOMS: atom_id res chain seq x y z
N MET A 1 11.35 -13.95 19.77
CA MET A 1 12.45 -14.01 18.79
C MET A 1 12.09 -13.34 17.46
N PHE A 2 11.04 -13.79 16.76
CA PHE A 2 10.61 -13.20 15.47
C PHE A 2 10.43 -11.66 15.46
N ALA A 3 9.67 -11.09 16.41
CA ALA A 3 9.46 -9.64 16.48
C ALA A 3 10.75 -8.86 16.82
N LEU A 4 11.64 -9.46 17.63
CA LEU A 4 12.92 -8.87 18.02
C LEU A 4 13.91 -8.85 16.85
N GLY A 5 13.98 -9.92 16.05
CA GLY A 5 14.82 -9.97 14.84
C GLY A 5 14.41 -8.89 13.83
N ARG A 6 13.10 -8.70 13.62
CA ARG A 6 12.57 -7.62 12.78
C ARG A 6 12.91 -6.23 13.33
N LEU A 7 12.82 -6.04 14.65
CA LEU A 7 13.16 -4.76 15.29
C LEU A 7 14.66 -4.43 15.18
N ARG A 8 15.56 -5.41 15.35
CA ARG A 8 17.00 -5.20 15.18
C ARG A 8 17.36 -4.85 13.74
N ALA A 9 16.71 -5.50 12.77
CA ALA A 9 16.89 -5.20 11.36
C ALA A 9 16.42 -3.79 10.97
N THR A 10 15.37 -3.26 11.61
CA THR A 10 14.94 -1.87 11.37
C THR A 10 15.84 -0.84 12.06
N GLN A 11 16.56 -1.23 13.11
CA GLN A 11 17.57 -0.42 13.80
C GLN A 11 18.94 -0.40 13.10
N GLY A 12 19.11 -1.14 12.00
CA GLY A 12 20.35 -1.15 11.20
C GLY A 12 21.28 -2.34 11.49
N SER A 13 21.01 -3.13 12.53
CA SER A 13 21.77 -4.35 12.85
C SER A 13 21.27 -5.55 12.04
N LEU A 14 21.55 -5.57 10.74
CA LEU A 14 21.05 -6.61 9.83
C LEU A 14 21.54 -8.03 10.20
N ASN A 15 22.82 -8.16 10.54
CA ASN A 15 23.42 -9.44 10.90
C ASN A 15 22.87 -10.00 12.23
N GLU A 16 22.69 -9.14 13.24
CA GLU A 16 22.07 -9.54 14.51
C GLU A 16 20.60 -9.92 14.32
N GLY A 17 19.85 -9.16 13.52
CA GLY A 17 18.47 -9.47 13.18
C GLY A 17 18.35 -10.82 12.45
N LEU A 18 19.26 -11.10 11.51
CA LEU A 18 19.33 -12.38 10.81
C LEU A 18 19.63 -13.54 11.76
N ALA A 19 20.63 -13.41 12.64
CA ALA A 19 20.99 -14.44 13.61
C ALA A 19 19.79 -14.82 14.50
N ILE A 20 19.07 -13.82 15.03
CA ILE A 20 17.87 -14.03 15.86
C ILE A 20 16.73 -14.73 15.08
N LEU A 21 16.61 -14.47 13.77
CA LEU A 21 15.60 -15.16 12.96
C LEU A 21 16.00 -16.62 12.67
N LEU A 22 17.30 -16.90 12.48
CA LEU A 22 17.80 -18.25 12.29
C LEU A 22 17.64 -19.11 13.55
N GLU A 23 17.68 -18.53 14.75
CA GLU A 23 17.34 -19.24 16.00
C GLU A 23 15.90 -19.79 16.00
N CYS A 24 14.99 -19.22 15.21
CA CYS A 24 13.64 -19.79 15.04
C CYS A 24 13.67 -21.18 14.38
N GLU A 25 14.73 -21.50 13.62
CA GLU A 25 14.88 -22.83 13.01
C GLU A 25 14.96 -23.93 14.07
N GLN A 26 15.79 -23.71 15.08
CA GLN A 26 16.04 -24.67 16.14
C GLN A 26 14.75 -24.97 16.90
N LEU A 27 13.96 -23.93 17.20
CA LEU A 27 12.67 -24.07 17.86
C LEU A 27 11.67 -24.89 17.02
N VAL A 28 11.63 -24.70 15.70
CA VAL A 28 10.74 -25.47 14.80
C VAL A 28 11.17 -26.94 14.73
N ARG A 29 12.48 -27.22 14.78
CA ARG A 29 13.01 -28.59 14.82
C ARG A 29 12.63 -29.29 16.13
N GLU A 30 12.73 -28.61 17.26
CA GLU A 30 12.38 -29.15 18.58
C GLU A 30 10.89 -29.49 18.71
N THR A 31 10.02 -28.70 18.08
CA THR A 31 8.56 -28.96 18.10
C THR A 31 8.10 -29.98 17.07
N ASN A 32 8.99 -30.51 16.22
CA ASN A 32 8.72 -31.44 15.11
C ASN A 32 7.50 -31.06 14.25
N ALA A 33 7.24 -29.76 14.09
CA ALA A 33 6.05 -29.23 13.45
C ALA A 33 6.46 -28.33 12.28
N PRO A 34 6.84 -28.87 11.12
CA PRO A 34 7.33 -28.06 10.00
C PRO A 34 6.22 -27.35 9.21
N ASN A 35 4.99 -27.28 9.75
CA ASN A 35 3.84 -26.72 9.05
C ASN A 35 3.94 -25.18 8.99
N PRO A 36 4.09 -24.58 7.80
CA PRO A 36 4.23 -23.13 7.64
C PRO A 36 2.96 -22.34 7.96
N ALA A 37 1.80 -23.00 8.10
CA ALA A 37 0.56 -22.34 8.50
C ALA A 37 0.50 -22.05 10.00
N VAL A 38 1.25 -22.80 10.81
CA VAL A 38 1.31 -22.66 12.28
C VAL A 38 2.59 -21.97 12.74
N ASN A 39 3.68 -22.09 11.97
CA ASN A 39 4.92 -21.38 12.23
C ASN A 39 4.88 -19.96 11.67
N LEU A 40 5.49 -19.02 12.39
CA LEU A 40 5.75 -17.68 11.87
C LEU A 40 6.64 -17.76 10.61
N PRO A 41 6.49 -16.86 9.63
CA PRO A 41 7.25 -16.87 8.36
C PRO A 41 8.68 -16.35 8.55
N TRP A 42 9.43 -16.98 9.46
CA TRP A 42 10.77 -16.57 9.83
C TRP A 42 11.76 -16.78 8.69
N ARG A 43 11.58 -17.81 7.84
CA ARG A 43 12.44 -18.06 6.67
C ARG A 43 12.32 -16.93 5.65
N SER A 44 11.10 -16.48 5.35
CA SER A 44 10.84 -15.34 4.48
C SER A 44 11.52 -14.06 4.96
N GLU A 45 11.38 -13.74 6.25
CA GLU A 45 12.02 -12.54 6.83
C GLU A 45 13.55 -12.69 6.89
N ALA A 46 14.07 -13.87 7.26
CA ALA A 46 15.49 -14.17 7.29
C ALA A 46 16.12 -14.05 5.90
N ALA A 47 15.45 -14.59 4.87
CA ALA A 47 15.95 -14.53 3.50
C ALA A 47 16.06 -13.10 2.98
N VAL A 48 15.05 -12.26 3.23
CA VAL A 48 15.09 -10.83 2.84
C VAL A 48 16.24 -10.09 3.55
N LEU A 49 16.53 -10.42 4.81
CA LEU A 49 17.69 -9.86 5.52
C LEU A 49 19.02 -10.42 5.02
N ALA A 50 19.08 -11.71 4.70
CA ALA A 50 20.27 -12.36 4.16
C ALA A 50 20.69 -11.72 2.82
N THR A 51 19.75 -11.47 1.91
CA THR A 51 20.01 -10.72 0.65
C THR A 51 20.59 -9.33 0.94
N ARG A 52 20.03 -8.59 1.91
CA ARG A 52 20.53 -7.25 2.29
C ARG A 52 21.92 -7.28 2.93
N SER A 53 22.31 -8.43 3.49
CA SER A 53 23.61 -8.66 4.13
C SER A 53 24.64 -9.30 3.19
N GLY A 54 24.28 -9.52 1.91
CA GLY A 54 25.15 -10.13 0.90
C GLY A 54 25.19 -11.66 0.90
N ALA A 55 24.42 -12.33 1.76
CA ALA A 55 24.37 -13.78 1.88
C ALA A 55 23.34 -14.40 0.91
N GLN A 56 23.54 -14.21 -0.40
CA GLN A 56 22.56 -14.57 -1.43
C GLN A 56 22.23 -16.07 -1.47
N GLY A 57 23.24 -16.95 -1.40
CA GLY A 57 23.01 -18.40 -1.42
C GLY A 57 22.13 -18.88 -0.25
N GLN A 58 22.39 -18.35 0.95
CA GLN A 58 21.56 -18.65 2.13
C GLN A 58 20.12 -18.14 1.96
N ALA A 59 19.95 -16.95 1.37
CA ALA A 59 18.62 -16.40 1.10
C ALA A 59 17.82 -17.30 0.15
N GLU A 60 18.45 -17.83 -0.90
CA GLU A 60 17.84 -18.73 -1.89
C GLU A 60 17.43 -20.06 -1.28
N GLU A 61 18.30 -20.65 -0.44
CA GLU A 61 17.99 -21.90 0.27
C GLU A 61 16.78 -21.74 1.22
N LEU A 62 16.74 -20.64 1.99
CA LEU A 62 15.66 -20.37 2.94
C LEU A 62 14.29 -20.25 2.25
N VAL A 63 14.20 -19.48 1.15
CA VAL A 63 12.93 -19.32 0.42
C VAL A 63 12.54 -20.57 -0.35
N ALA A 64 13.51 -21.31 -0.91
CA ALA A 64 13.23 -22.56 -1.61
C ALA A 64 12.60 -23.59 -0.68
N GLU A 65 13.15 -23.73 0.53
CA GLU A 65 12.62 -24.64 1.53
C GLU A 65 11.23 -24.22 2.02
N GLU A 66 11.01 -22.92 2.29
CA GLU A 66 9.71 -22.44 2.74
C GLU A 66 8.63 -22.61 1.67
N VAL A 67 8.94 -22.31 0.39
CA VAL A 67 8.02 -22.54 -0.73
C VAL A 67 7.71 -24.04 -0.87
N ARG A 68 8.72 -24.92 -0.76
CA ARG A 68 8.54 -26.38 -0.82
C ARG A 68 7.58 -26.86 0.26
N LEU A 69 7.78 -26.43 1.51
CA LEU A 69 6.91 -26.78 2.63
C LEU A 69 5.49 -26.22 2.43
N ALA A 70 5.37 -24.94 2.08
CA ALA A 70 4.06 -24.30 1.92
C ALA A 70 3.23 -24.96 0.80
N ARG A 71 3.87 -25.37 -0.30
CA ARG A 71 3.24 -26.18 -1.37
C ARG A 71 2.82 -27.55 -0.87
N LYS A 72 3.69 -28.27 -0.14
CA LYS A 72 3.39 -29.59 0.41
C LYS A 72 2.15 -29.59 1.32
N PHE A 73 1.99 -28.53 2.12
CA PHE A 73 0.86 -28.39 3.05
C PHE A 73 -0.37 -27.72 2.42
N GLY A 74 -0.31 -27.23 1.18
CA GLY A 74 -1.43 -26.52 0.53
C GLY A 74 -1.80 -25.19 1.22
N ALA A 75 -0.86 -24.58 1.95
CA ALA A 75 -1.13 -23.40 2.77
C ALA A 75 -1.05 -22.12 1.92
N ALA A 76 -2.15 -21.73 1.26
CA ALA A 76 -2.18 -20.60 0.32
C ALA A 76 -1.65 -19.27 0.90
N HIS A 77 -1.99 -18.96 2.15
CA HIS A 77 -1.49 -17.77 2.84
C HIS A 77 0.04 -17.80 3.02
N ALA A 78 0.57 -18.89 3.58
CA ALA A 78 2.00 -19.06 3.81
C ALA A 78 2.79 -19.12 2.49
N LEU A 79 2.23 -19.80 1.46
CA LEU A 79 2.83 -19.86 0.14
C LEU A 79 2.91 -18.48 -0.50
N GLY A 80 1.88 -17.63 -0.34
CA GLY A 80 1.90 -16.26 -0.81
C GLY A 80 3.02 -15.42 -0.18
N ILE A 81 3.23 -15.56 1.13
CA ILE A 81 4.34 -14.88 1.84
C ILE A 81 5.69 -15.39 1.34
N ALA A 82 5.86 -16.71 1.23
CA ALA A 82 7.10 -17.33 0.78
C ALA A 82 7.46 -16.94 -0.66
N LEU A 83 6.47 -16.87 -1.56
CA LEU A 83 6.66 -16.43 -2.94
C LEU A 83 7.00 -14.93 -3.03
N ARG A 84 6.42 -14.09 -2.16
CA ARG A 84 6.83 -12.68 -2.07
C ARG A 84 8.31 -12.57 -1.69
N ALA A 85 8.75 -13.31 -0.67
CA ALA A 85 10.15 -13.33 -0.27
C ALA A 85 11.06 -13.88 -1.39
N ALA A 86 10.67 -14.99 -2.04
CA ALA A 86 11.40 -15.55 -3.16
C ALA A 86 11.56 -14.55 -4.32
N GLY A 87 10.51 -13.78 -4.62
CA GLY A 87 10.57 -12.72 -5.62
C GLY A 87 11.56 -11.60 -5.28
N LEU A 88 11.65 -11.22 -4.01
CA LEU A 88 12.63 -10.24 -3.53
C LEU A 88 14.06 -10.77 -3.58
N VAL A 89 14.27 -12.03 -3.23
CA VAL A 89 15.59 -12.70 -3.28
C VAL A 89 16.09 -12.85 -4.72
N SER A 90 15.23 -13.31 -5.64
CA SER A 90 15.57 -13.40 -7.07
C SER A 90 15.88 -12.02 -7.67
N GLY A 91 15.15 -10.99 -7.24
CA GLY A 91 15.33 -9.62 -7.69
C GLY A 91 15.03 -9.39 -9.18
N GLY A 92 15.12 -8.12 -9.59
CA GLY A 92 14.99 -7.71 -10.99
C GLY A 92 13.78 -8.29 -11.72
N ALA A 93 14.02 -8.78 -12.95
CA ALA A 93 12.98 -9.43 -13.75
C ALA A 93 12.70 -10.88 -13.31
N GLY A 94 13.69 -11.56 -12.72
CA GLY A 94 13.57 -12.95 -12.26
C GLY A 94 12.53 -13.13 -11.15
N GLY A 95 12.35 -12.11 -10.30
CA GLY A 95 11.38 -12.14 -9.21
C GLY A 95 9.92 -11.89 -9.59
N LEU A 96 9.63 -11.42 -10.81
CA LEU A 96 8.27 -10.97 -11.17
C LEU A 96 7.24 -12.10 -11.21
N GLY A 97 7.65 -13.29 -11.65
CA GLY A 97 6.77 -14.46 -11.69
C GLY A 97 6.29 -14.84 -10.28
N GLN A 98 7.21 -14.90 -9.33
CA GLN A 98 6.93 -15.21 -7.93
C GLN A 98 6.05 -14.14 -7.27
N LEU A 99 6.30 -12.85 -7.54
CA LEU A 99 5.49 -11.75 -7.03
C LEU A 99 4.05 -11.76 -7.60
N THR A 100 3.89 -12.13 -8.88
CA THR A 100 2.57 -12.26 -9.51
C THR A 100 1.78 -13.43 -8.91
N GLU A 101 2.41 -14.57 -8.70
CA GLU A 101 1.78 -15.73 -8.06
C GLU A 101 1.39 -15.42 -6.60
N ALA A 102 2.27 -14.75 -5.86
CA ALA A 102 2.00 -14.28 -4.49
C ALA A 102 0.77 -13.36 -4.42
N GLU A 103 0.63 -12.41 -5.36
CA GLU A 103 -0.52 -11.51 -5.43
C GLU A 103 -1.84 -12.28 -5.54
N VAL A 104 -1.90 -13.25 -6.45
CA VAL A 104 -3.10 -14.08 -6.68
C VAL A 104 -3.47 -14.86 -5.42
N LEU A 105 -2.49 -15.51 -4.79
CA LEU A 105 -2.72 -16.34 -3.60
C LEU A 105 -3.15 -15.51 -2.40
N LEU A 106 -2.47 -14.39 -2.12
CA LEU A 106 -2.78 -13.52 -0.98
C LEU A 106 -4.12 -12.82 -1.14
N LYS A 107 -4.49 -12.46 -2.38
CA LYS A 107 -5.82 -11.92 -2.70
C LYS A 107 -6.91 -12.96 -2.43
N ARG A 108 -6.73 -14.21 -2.85
CA ARG A 108 -7.68 -15.30 -2.58
C ARG A 108 -7.78 -15.63 -1.10
N ALA A 109 -6.68 -15.54 -0.36
CA ALA A 109 -6.63 -15.80 1.07
C ALA A 109 -7.16 -14.64 1.94
N GLY A 110 -7.55 -13.50 1.35
CA GLY A 110 -8.01 -12.32 2.11
C GLY A 110 -6.91 -11.63 2.94
N ALA A 111 -5.64 -11.91 2.63
CA ALA A 111 -4.47 -11.47 3.40
C ALA A 111 -4.13 -9.99 3.13
N THR A 112 -5.00 -9.06 3.56
CA THR A 112 -4.97 -7.64 3.14
C THR A 112 -3.61 -6.97 3.33
N LEU A 113 -2.96 -7.14 4.49
CA LEU A 113 -1.66 -6.52 4.77
C LEU A 113 -0.54 -7.13 3.92
N GLU A 114 -0.49 -8.45 3.80
CA GLU A 114 0.53 -9.13 2.99
C GLU A 114 0.34 -8.84 1.51
N LEU A 115 -0.91 -8.76 1.04
CA LEU A 115 -1.22 -8.33 -0.32
C LEU A 115 -0.72 -6.90 -0.58
N ALA A 116 -0.90 -5.97 0.37
CA ALA A 116 -0.39 -4.61 0.23
C ALA A 116 1.14 -4.57 0.10
N ARG A 117 1.86 -5.38 0.89
CA ARG A 117 3.31 -5.51 0.80
C ARG A 117 3.75 -6.13 -0.53
N THR A 118 3.11 -7.20 -0.97
CA THR A 118 3.40 -7.85 -2.25
C THR A 118 3.18 -6.91 -3.42
N LEU A 119 2.08 -6.15 -3.44
CA LEU A 119 1.80 -5.17 -4.47
C LEU A 119 2.83 -4.01 -4.48
N HIS A 120 3.29 -3.59 -3.30
CA HIS A 120 4.37 -2.61 -3.19
C HIS A 120 5.65 -3.14 -3.85
N ASP A 121 6.07 -4.34 -3.47
CA ASP A 121 7.31 -4.96 -3.97
C ASP A 121 7.23 -5.28 -5.46
N HIS A 122 6.09 -5.78 -5.94
CA HIS A 122 5.82 -6.03 -7.36
C HIS A 122 5.93 -4.73 -8.17
N GLY A 123 5.27 -3.67 -7.69
CA GLY A 123 5.34 -2.37 -8.31
C GLY A 123 6.75 -1.77 -8.32
N ALA A 124 7.48 -1.88 -7.21
CA ALA A 124 8.87 -1.43 -7.11
C ALA A 124 9.79 -2.21 -8.06
N ALA A 125 9.63 -3.53 -8.15
CA ALA A 125 10.38 -4.37 -9.08
C ALA A 125 10.13 -3.96 -10.55
N LEU A 126 8.85 -3.79 -10.95
CA LEU A 126 8.47 -3.32 -12.28
C LEU A 126 9.10 -1.95 -12.60
N ARG A 127 9.10 -1.02 -11.64
CA ARG A 127 9.74 0.30 -11.83
C ARG A 127 11.25 0.15 -12.04
N ARG A 128 11.94 -0.65 -11.21
CA ARG A 128 13.39 -0.83 -11.27
C ARG A 128 13.86 -1.41 -12.61
N ILE A 129 13.07 -2.29 -13.23
CA ILE A 129 13.37 -2.82 -14.57
C ILE A 129 12.86 -1.94 -15.73
N GLY A 130 12.47 -0.70 -15.45
CA GLY A 130 12.05 0.28 -16.47
C GLY A 130 10.59 0.21 -16.89
N ARG A 131 9.79 -0.75 -16.42
CA ARG A 131 8.35 -0.90 -16.72
C ARG A 131 7.49 0.05 -15.87
N ARG A 132 7.79 1.35 -15.92
CA ARG A 132 7.17 2.40 -15.09
C ARG A 132 5.64 2.48 -15.24
N ARG A 133 5.10 2.25 -16.44
CA ARG A 133 3.65 2.27 -16.67
C ARG A 133 2.96 1.14 -15.92
N ASP A 134 3.52 -0.06 -16.02
CA ASP A 134 2.96 -1.29 -15.43
C ASP A 134 3.08 -1.26 -13.90
N ALA A 135 4.11 -0.62 -13.36
CA ALA A 135 4.29 -0.42 -11.93
C ALA A 135 3.15 0.36 -11.25
N ARG A 136 2.44 1.23 -11.98
CA ARG A 136 1.47 2.17 -11.37
C ARG A 136 0.26 1.49 -10.77
N ALA A 137 -0.27 0.46 -11.43
CA ALA A 137 -1.46 -0.25 -10.96
C ALA A 137 -1.21 -0.98 -9.62
N PRO A 138 -0.17 -1.84 -9.49
CA PRO A 138 0.10 -2.50 -8.23
C PRO A 138 0.49 -1.50 -7.13
N LEU A 139 1.26 -0.45 -7.43
CA LEU A 139 1.60 0.55 -6.42
C LEU A 139 0.39 1.36 -5.90
N ARG A 140 -0.62 1.63 -6.75
CA ARG A 140 -1.89 2.22 -6.30
C ARG A 140 -2.65 1.25 -5.40
N GLY A 141 -2.76 -0.02 -5.81
CA GLY A 141 -3.39 -1.05 -5.00
C GLY A 141 -2.71 -1.21 -3.63
N ALA A 142 -1.38 -1.16 -3.60
CA ALA A 142 -0.59 -1.19 -2.37
C ALA A 142 -0.92 -0.01 -1.46
N LEU A 143 -0.93 1.22 -2.01
CA LEU A 143 -1.28 2.43 -1.26
C LEU A 143 -2.71 2.36 -0.70
N ASP A 144 -3.68 1.98 -1.52
CA ASP A 144 -5.09 1.91 -1.11
C ASP A 144 -5.30 0.87 0.00
N LEU A 145 -4.72 -0.32 -0.14
CA LEU A 145 -4.81 -1.37 0.89
C LEU A 145 -4.07 -0.98 2.17
N ALA A 146 -2.86 -0.41 2.06
CA ALA A 146 -2.07 0.02 3.20
C ALA A 146 -2.77 1.13 4.00
N THR A 147 -3.40 2.09 3.32
CA THR A 147 -4.17 3.15 3.99
C THR A 147 -5.38 2.57 4.70
N ARG A 148 -6.13 1.63 4.09
CA ARG A 148 -7.28 0.99 4.73
C ARG A 148 -6.92 0.19 5.99
N CYS A 149 -5.74 -0.43 6.03
CA CYS A 149 -5.29 -1.21 7.19
C CYS A 149 -4.40 -0.43 8.18
N GLY A 150 -4.21 0.89 7.97
CA GLY A 150 -3.39 1.73 8.84
C GLY A 150 -1.88 1.46 8.75
N ALA A 151 -1.40 0.80 7.70
CA ALA A 151 0.01 0.45 7.51
C ALA A 151 0.83 1.65 6.98
N LEU A 152 1.00 2.68 7.82
CA LEU A 152 1.61 3.98 7.47
C LEU A 152 2.95 3.88 6.75
N ALA A 153 3.83 2.96 7.18
CA ALA A 153 5.13 2.75 6.54
C ALA A 153 4.99 2.29 5.09
N ILE A 154 4.10 1.32 4.83
CA ILE A 154 3.86 0.80 3.47
C ILE A 154 3.18 1.87 2.61
N SER A 155 2.21 2.62 3.14
CA SER A 155 1.60 3.74 2.42
C SER A 155 2.65 4.77 1.99
N ARG A 156 3.59 5.13 2.88
CA ARG A 156 4.69 6.06 2.57
C ARG A 156 5.60 5.51 1.46
N TYR A 157 6.01 4.24 1.55
CA TYR A 157 6.88 3.64 0.53
C TYR A 157 6.16 3.49 -0.82
N ALA A 158 4.91 3.05 -0.83
CA ALA A 158 4.12 2.94 -2.06
C ALA A 158 3.90 4.31 -2.73
N ARG A 159 3.66 5.36 -1.94
CA ARG A 159 3.57 6.75 -2.44
C ARG A 159 4.87 7.20 -3.08
N ALA A 160 6.02 6.95 -2.45
CA ALA A 160 7.33 7.31 -2.99
C ALA A 160 7.62 6.58 -4.31
N GLU A 161 7.34 5.28 -4.37
CA GLU A 161 7.51 4.47 -5.59
C GLU A 161 6.56 4.93 -6.71
N LEU A 162 5.32 5.34 -6.41
CA LEU A 162 4.39 5.91 -7.40
C LEU A 162 4.94 7.19 -8.03
N VAL A 163 5.47 8.09 -7.20
CA VAL A 163 6.12 9.33 -7.66
C VAL A 163 7.31 8.99 -8.54
N ALA A 164 8.16 8.04 -8.12
CA ALA A 164 9.31 7.60 -8.89
C ALA A 164 8.92 6.90 -10.22
N ALA A 165 7.74 6.30 -10.30
CA ALA A 165 7.16 5.75 -11.54
C ALA A 165 6.50 6.83 -12.44
N GLY A 166 6.64 8.11 -12.08
CA GLY A 166 6.09 9.24 -12.81
C GLY A 166 4.57 9.35 -12.72
N ALA A 167 3.95 8.71 -11.73
CA ALA A 167 2.55 8.93 -11.40
C ALA A 167 2.45 10.00 -10.32
N LYS A 168 1.50 10.94 -10.45
CA LYS A 168 1.05 11.69 -9.28
C LYS A 168 0.23 10.73 -8.43
N PRO A 169 0.64 10.40 -7.18
CA PRO A 169 -0.25 9.75 -6.25
C PRO A 169 -1.52 10.59 -6.22
N ARG A 170 -2.69 9.97 -6.37
CA ARG A 170 -3.94 10.69 -6.13
C ARG A 170 -3.74 11.32 -4.75
N ARG A 171 -3.79 12.65 -4.62
CA ARG A 171 -3.90 13.28 -3.30
C ARG A 171 -4.95 12.45 -2.59
N GLU A 172 -4.67 11.99 -1.37
CA GLU A 172 -5.75 11.51 -0.51
C GLU A 172 -6.86 12.52 -0.70
N ARG A 173 -8.03 12.05 -1.17
CA ARG A 173 -9.18 12.92 -1.27
C ARG A 173 -9.43 13.31 0.17
N ILE A 174 -8.84 14.42 0.60
CA ILE A 174 -9.41 15.22 1.67
C ILE A 174 -10.84 15.38 1.16
N SER A 175 -11.77 14.79 1.89
CA SER A 175 -13.20 14.85 1.63
C SER A 175 -13.82 15.67 2.74
N GLY A 176 -14.91 16.36 2.44
CA GLY A 176 -15.51 17.31 3.38
C GLY A 176 -14.96 18.73 3.19
N VAL A 177 -15.36 19.62 4.10
CA VAL A 177 -15.19 21.08 3.93
C VAL A 177 -13.72 21.49 3.81
N GLU A 178 -12.82 20.86 4.56
CA GLU A 178 -11.37 21.13 4.56
C GLU A 178 -10.69 20.82 3.21
N ALA A 179 -11.35 20.06 2.34
CA ALA A 179 -10.87 19.74 0.99
C ALA A 179 -11.03 20.89 -0.01
N LEU A 180 -11.93 21.83 0.30
CA LEU A 180 -12.28 22.92 -0.59
C LEU A 180 -11.18 23.98 -0.57
N THR A 181 -10.82 24.46 -1.74
CA THR A 181 -10.03 25.70 -1.86
C THR A 181 -10.87 26.88 -1.40
N ALA A 182 -10.24 27.99 -1.01
CA ALA A 182 -10.95 29.20 -0.60
C ALA A 182 -11.99 29.68 -1.65
N SER A 183 -11.67 29.55 -2.94
CA SER A 183 -12.58 29.91 -4.04
C SER A 183 -13.76 28.94 -4.16
N GLU A 184 -13.52 27.63 -4.04
CA GLU A 184 -14.58 26.62 -4.08
C GLU A 184 -15.51 26.75 -2.86
N LEU A 185 -14.94 26.95 -1.67
CA LEU A 185 -15.70 27.17 -0.44
C LEU A 185 -16.60 28.41 -0.55
N ARG A 186 -16.04 29.53 -1.02
CA ARG A 186 -16.80 30.78 -1.18
C ARG A 186 -17.95 30.63 -2.18
N VAL A 187 -17.71 29.94 -3.30
CA VAL A 187 -18.77 29.64 -4.29
C VAL A 187 -19.82 28.69 -3.70
N ALA A 188 -19.41 27.65 -2.98
CA ALA A 188 -20.30 26.67 -2.35
C ALA A 188 -21.18 27.31 -1.27
N GLN A 189 -20.64 28.22 -0.45
CA GLN A 189 -21.38 28.96 0.58
C GLN A 189 -22.45 29.87 -0.01
N LEU A 190 -22.10 30.67 -1.03
CA LEU A 190 -23.10 31.50 -1.73
C LEU A 190 -24.16 30.63 -2.41
N ALA A 191 -23.77 29.45 -2.90
CA ALA A 191 -24.71 28.53 -3.49
C ALA A 191 -25.67 27.92 -2.45
N ALA A 192 -25.18 27.56 -1.27
CA ALA A 192 -25.98 27.08 -0.14
C ALA A 192 -26.96 28.14 0.39
N GLN A 193 -26.62 29.44 0.25
CA GLN A 193 -27.51 30.58 0.55
C GLN A 193 -28.59 30.81 -0.52
N GLY A 194 -28.63 30.01 -1.58
CA GLY A 194 -29.67 30.07 -2.62
C GLY A 194 -29.34 30.93 -3.85
N LEU A 195 -28.14 31.53 -3.95
CA LEU A 195 -27.79 32.40 -5.09
C LEU A 195 -27.56 31.62 -6.39
N THR A 196 -28.23 31.98 -7.47
CA THR A 196 -28.01 31.37 -8.79
C THR A 196 -26.57 31.55 -9.29
N ASN A 197 -26.10 30.69 -10.21
CA ASN A 197 -24.74 30.80 -10.76
C ASN A 197 -24.46 32.18 -11.40
N ARG A 198 -25.51 32.84 -11.93
CA ARG A 198 -25.43 34.21 -12.46
C ARG A 198 -25.20 35.25 -11.35
N GLN A 199 -25.93 35.15 -10.24
CA GLN A 199 -25.75 36.05 -9.09
C GLN A 199 -24.38 35.85 -8.44
N ILE A 200 -23.91 34.60 -8.31
CA ILE A 200 -22.57 34.29 -7.77
C ILE A 200 -21.48 34.85 -8.70
N ALA A 201 -21.62 34.65 -10.00
CA ALA A 201 -20.69 35.19 -11.01
C ALA A 201 -20.56 36.71 -10.89
N GLN A 202 -21.69 37.41 -10.72
CA GLN A 202 -21.72 38.86 -10.54
C GLN A 202 -21.10 39.28 -9.19
N ALA A 203 -21.43 38.61 -8.09
CA ALA A 203 -20.93 38.93 -6.76
C ALA A 203 -19.41 38.71 -6.62
N LEU A 204 -18.86 37.72 -7.32
CA LEU A 204 -17.44 37.37 -7.27
C LEU A 204 -16.63 37.92 -8.45
N PHE A 205 -17.26 38.67 -9.37
CA PHE A 205 -16.65 39.18 -10.60
C PHE A 205 -15.94 38.10 -11.44
N ILE A 206 -16.58 36.94 -11.60
CA ILE A 206 -16.10 35.80 -12.41
C ILE A 206 -17.16 35.35 -13.40
N THR A 207 -16.78 34.49 -14.36
CA THR A 207 -17.75 33.96 -15.34
C THR A 207 -18.67 32.90 -14.73
N MET A 208 -19.89 32.75 -15.26
CA MET A 208 -20.79 31.65 -14.88
C MET A 208 -20.16 30.26 -15.12
N ARG A 209 -19.33 30.13 -16.15
CA ARG A 209 -18.59 28.89 -16.44
C ARG A 209 -17.61 28.56 -15.31
N THR A 210 -16.92 29.57 -14.78
CA THR A 210 -16.01 29.42 -13.64
C THR A 210 -16.78 29.00 -12.39
N VAL A 211 -17.96 29.59 -12.13
CA VAL A 211 -18.84 29.20 -11.03
C VAL A 211 -19.25 27.72 -11.15
N SER A 212 -19.73 27.30 -12.33
CA SER A 212 -20.13 25.91 -12.56
C SER A 212 -18.95 24.93 -12.38
N ALA A 213 -17.75 25.31 -12.82
CA ALA A 213 -16.55 24.50 -12.62
C ALA A 213 -16.19 24.37 -11.13
N HIS A 214 -16.21 25.47 -10.37
CA HIS A 214 -15.97 25.43 -8.93
C HIS A 214 -17.02 24.60 -8.18
N LEU A 215 -18.30 24.69 -8.56
CA LEU A 215 -19.35 23.85 -7.97
C LEU A 215 -19.15 22.37 -8.29
N GLY A 216 -18.82 22.02 -9.54
CA GLY A 216 -18.54 20.62 -9.90
C GLY A 216 -17.37 20.04 -9.11
N HIS A 217 -16.30 20.82 -8.89
CA HIS A 217 -15.19 20.42 -8.04
C HIS A 217 -15.60 20.31 -6.57
N ALA A 218 -16.38 21.25 -6.05
CA ALA A 218 -16.87 21.22 -4.68
C ALA A 218 -17.76 20.00 -4.43
N TYR A 219 -18.68 19.67 -5.33
CA TYR A 219 -19.55 18.49 -5.22
C TYR A 219 -18.75 17.19 -5.16
N SER A 220 -17.74 17.07 -6.03
CA SER A 220 -16.86 15.90 -6.03
C SER A 220 -16.01 15.77 -4.75
N LYS A 221 -15.71 16.87 -4.07
CA LYS A 221 -14.93 16.90 -2.82
C LYS A 221 -15.79 16.71 -1.57
N LEU A 222 -17.04 17.19 -1.61
CA LEU A 222 -18.03 17.02 -0.55
C LEU A 222 -18.80 15.69 -0.66
N ASP A 223 -18.61 14.94 -1.75
CA ASP A 223 -19.32 13.69 -2.07
C ASP A 223 -20.84 13.85 -2.14
N ILE A 224 -21.28 14.92 -2.81
CA ILE A 224 -22.70 15.22 -3.04
C ILE A 224 -23.04 15.19 -4.53
N ALA A 225 -24.28 14.82 -4.84
CA ALA A 225 -24.78 14.71 -6.21
C ALA A 225 -25.34 16.04 -6.73
N ASP A 226 -25.90 16.85 -5.84
CA ASP A 226 -26.61 18.07 -6.24
C ASP A 226 -26.44 19.24 -5.27
N ARG A 227 -26.98 20.37 -5.72
CA ARG A 227 -26.93 21.65 -5.03
C ARG A 227 -27.73 21.67 -3.72
N ALA A 228 -28.80 20.88 -3.63
CA ALA A 228 -29.67 20.87 -2.44
C ALA A 228 -28.94 20.28 -1.23
N GLN A 229 -27.95 19.41 -1.47
CA GLN A 229 -27.14 18.79 -0.43
C GLN A 229 -26.03 19.71 0.13
N LEU A 230 -25.76 20.87 -0.49
CA LEU A 230 -24.68 21.77 -0.07
C LEU A 230 -24.85 22.27 1.37
N THR A 231 -26.06 22.66 1.76
CA THR A 231 -26.32 23.21 3.10
C THR A 231 -25.99 22.20 4.18
N ALA A 232 -26.40 20.94 4.01
CA ALA A 232 -26.08 19.86 4.93
C ALA A 232 -24.57 19.55 4.93
N ALA A 233 -23.96 19.44 3.74
CA ALA A 233 -22.55 19.11 3.60
C ALA A 233 -21.60 20.17 4.19
N LEU A 234 -21.97 21.45 4.14
CA LEU A 234 -21.17 22.54 4.72
C LEU A 234 -21.37 22.70 6.23
N SER A 235 -22.49 22.19 6.78
CA SER A 235 -22.81 22.26 8.21
C SER A 235 -22.15 21.15 9.04
N HIS A 236 -21.53 20.16 8.40
CA HIS A 236 -20.78 19.07 9.05
C HIS A 236 -19.27 19.36 9.16
N ALA A 237 -18.88 20.64 9.20
CA ALA A 237 -17.55 21.00 9.66
C ALA A 237 -17.49 20.72 11.18
N PRO A 238 -16.57 19.88 11.69
CA PRO A 238 -16.39 19.75 13.12
C PRO A 238 -15.94 21.11 13.66
N ASP A 239 -16.61 21.57 14.72
CA ASP A 239 -16.16 22.72 15.50
C ASP A 239 -14.76 22.42 16.06
N GLY A 240 -13.76 23.22 15.69
CA GLY A 240 -12.44 23.25 16.34
C GLY A 240 -11.25 23.06 15.41
#